data_AF-A0A9P7ZPJ4-F1
#
_entry.id   AF-A0A9P7ZPJ4-F1
#
_cell.length_a   1.000
_cell.length_b   1.000
_cell.length_c   1.000
_cell.angle_alpha   90.00
_cell.angle_beta   90.00
_cell.angle_gamma   90.00
#
_symmetry.space_group_name_H-M   'P 1'
#
loop_
_entity.id
_entity.type
_entity.pdbx_description
1 polymer ?
#
loop_
_entity_poly.entity_id
_entity_poly.type
_entity_poly.pdbx_seq_one_letter_code
_entity_poly.pdbx_strand_id
1 'polypeptide(L)'
;MPHAIQHPHPRHLLIVFARISNTRACLKGRPPSMRIANACRATSTPKAASSSSPRFSTLTLRVAPLPCVIDRQISSRRHCTVHTSISTTPFATRHIQHRHLATTPQKQHTMSDKLIPSNPADVMVIRHVTPNVVTFSVPFSRFGTMKIGGRGTLVKMTSGDLAVFSPVALTEEAKAKVAELGGNVAYIVALDFEHHIFLSEWLKAYPTAKLVGPEGLPEKRAKQNDPKIGSEPFATVFTKDKKSTTRIGDDFDRDFDYEYVDGHANKEIVVNFRPDRTLIEADLFFNLPATEQYSRVPEDQKQANGFLARHFEGLQNPQSGNNKWMKRFNWFVLAKDRASFNESIRAIAKWDFVNLIPCHGDVLEGNAKEVFQKTFEWHIEGKHH
;
A
#
# COMPACT_ATOMS: atom_id res chain seq x y z
N MET A 1 -50.11 -13.51 -26.24
CA MET A 1 -49.69 -12.44 -25.31
C MET A 1 -49.36 -13.09 -23.98
N PRO A 2 -48.07 -13.15 -23.60
CA PRO A 2 -47.74 -12.67 -22.26
C PRO A 2 -46.41 -11.89 -22.18
N HIS A 3 -46.51 -10.76 -21.47
CA HIS A 3 -45.55 -10.05 -20.61
C HIS A 3 -44.05 -10.02 -20.96
N ALA A 4 -43.66 -8.88 -21.53
CA ALA A 4 -42.29 -8.36 -21.50
C ALA A 4 -41.87 -7.98 -20.07
N ILE A 5 -40.79 -8.58 -19.59
CA ILE A 5 -40.08 -8.14 -18.38
C ILE A 5 -39.10 -7.05 -18.81
N GLN A 6 -39.35 -5.82 -18.37
CA GLN A 6 -38.45 -4.69 -18.61
C GLN A 6 -37.12 -4.90 -17.86
N HIS A 7 -36.03 -5.02 -18.61
CA HIS A 7 -34.68 -4.95 -18.06
C HIS A 7 -34.40 -3.56 -17.46
N PRO A 8 -33.73 -3.47 -16.30
CA PRO A 8 -33.39 -2.17 -15.72
C PRO A 8 -32.34 -1.45 -16.57
N HIS A 9 -32.60 -0.16 -16.83
CA HIS A 9 -31.79 0.72 -17.66
C HIS A 9 -30.37 0.94 -17.06
N PRO A 10 -29.30 0.98 -17.87
CA PRO A 10 -27.88 1.05 -17.43
C PRO A 10 -27.46 2.29 -16.61
N ARG A 11 -28.38 3.20 -16.26
CA ARG A 11 -28.08 4.38 -15.42
C ARG A 11 -27.99 4.06 -13.92
N HIS A 12 -28.59 2.97 -13.45
CA HIS A 12 -28.61 2.66 -12.02
C HIS A 12 -27.31 2.05 -11.46
N LEU A 13 -26.54 1.32 -12.27
CA LEU A 13 -25.27 0.73 -11.83
C LEU A 13 -24.16 1.78 -11.63
N LEU A 14 -24.16 2.83 -12.46
CA LEU A 14 -23.19 3.93 -12.37
C LEU A 14 -23.39 4.78 -11.09
N ILE A 15 -24.63 4.91 -10.61
CA ILE A 15 -24.98 5.72 -9.43
C ILE A 15 -24.55 5.03 -8.12
N VAL A 16 -24.59 3.70 -8.07
CA VAL A 16 -24.16 2.94 -6.87
C VAL A 16 -22.65 3.11 -6.64
N PHE A 17 -21.83 3.10 -7.70
CA PHE A 17 -20.39 3.31 -7.56
C PHE A 17 -19.99 4.80 -7.39
N ALA A 18 -20.69 5.74 -8.03
CA ALA A 18 -20.39 7.17 -7.91
C ALA A 18 -20.75 7.77 -6.53
N ARG A 19 -21.77 7.26 -5.85
CA ARG A 19 -22.15 7.70 -4.48
C ARG A 19 -21.16 7.24 -3.40
N ILE A 20 -20.32 6.24 -3.67
CA ILE A 20 -19.35 5.69 -2.70
C ILE A 20 -18.09 6.55 -2.59
N SER A 21 -17.80 7.39 -3.58
CA SER A 21 -16.65 8.32 -3.59
C SER A 21 -16.92 9.71 -3.01
N ASN A 22 -18.11 9.98 -2.43
CA ASN A 22 -18.48 11.33 -2.02
C ASN A 22 -19.16 11.37 -0.64
N THR A 23 -18.45 10.99 0.41
CA THR A 23 -18.71 11.45 1.78
C THR A 23 -17.84 12.67 2.07
N ARG A 24 -18.28 13.84 1.58
CA ARG A 24 -17.73 15.13 2.04
C ARG A 24 -18.25 15.42 3.44
N ALA A 25 -17.33 15.54 4.39
CA ALA A 25 -17.59 16.19 5.67
C ALA A 25 -18.01 17.65 5.42
N CYS A 26 -19.20 18.01 5.92
CA CYS A 26 -19.65 19.38 6.04
C CYS A 26 -18.78 20.13 7.05
N LEU A 27 -18.03 21.13 6.60
CA LEU A 27 -17.51 22.21 7.46
C LEU A 27 -17.95 23.55 6.87
N LYS A 28 -19.01 24.12 7.46
CA LYS A 28 -19.36 25.54 7.34
C LYS A 28 -18.54 26.30 8.36
N GLY A 29 -17.79 27.31 7.90
CA GLY A 29 -17.13 28.28 8.77
C GLY A 29 -16.31 29.26 7.94
N ARG A 30 -16.91 30.39 7.54
CA ARG A 30 -16.19 31.58 7.04
C ARG A 30 -15.38 32.19 8.18
N PRO A 31 -14.24 32.85 7.88
CA PRO A 31 -14.18 34.29 8.18
C PRO A 31 -13.41 35.06 7.04
N PRO A 32 -13.08 36.37 7.15
CA PRO A 32 -13.56 37.36 6.21
C PRO A 32 -12.49 37.85 5.21
N SER A 33 -12.97 38.57 4.21
CA SER A 33 -12.22 39.33 3.21
C SER A 33 -11.24 40.34 3.81
N MET A 34 -10.03 40.44 3.24
CA MET A 34 -9.33 41.72 3.16
C MET A 34 -8.54 41.83 1.84
N ARG A 35 -8.59 43.03 1.26
CA ARG A 35 -8.19 43.40 -0.10
C ARG A 35 -6.68 43.62 -0.24
N ILE A 36 -6.17 43.22 -1.41
CA ILE A 36 -5.29 43.94 -2.36
C ILE A 36 -4.25 44.91 -1.78
N ALA A 37 -2.97 44.64 -2.09
CA ALA A 37 -2.03 45.67 -2.56
C ALA A 37 -0.91 45.06 -3.43
N ASN A 38 -0.65 45.71 -4.56
CA ASN A 38 0.42 45.45 -5.52
C ASN A 38 1.81 45.71 -4.92
N ALA A 39 2.86 45.07 -5.45
CA ALA A 39 3.87 45.73 -6.30
C ALA A 39 5.25 45.04 -6.30
N CYS A 40 5.91 45.20 -7.44
CA CYS A 40 7.37 45.25 -7.67
C CYS A 40 8.19 43.95 -7.81
N ARG A 41 8.24 43.55 -9.08
CA ARG A 41 9.37 43.03 -9.86
C ARG A 41 10.74 43.61 -9.47
N ALA A 42 11.77 42.75 -9.34
CA ALA A 42 13.14 43.06 -9.75
C ALA A 42 13.94 41.78 -10.03
N THR A 43 14.38 41.65 -11.27
CA THR A 43 15.31 40.68 -11.83
C THR A 43 16.76 41.09 -11.55
N SER A 44 17.65 40.16 -11.21
CA SER A 44 19.00 40.07 -11.79
C SER A 44 19.84 38.93 -11.20
N THR A 45 20.29 38.05 -12.09
CA THR A 45 21.60 37.35 -12.10
C THR A 45 22.13 37.52 -13.54
N PRO A 46 23.39 37.15 -13.92
CA PRO A 46 24.43 36.45 -13.18
C PRO A 46 25.86 37.05 -13.37
N LYS A 47 26.87 36.48 -12.70
CA LYS A 47 28.25 36.44 -13.23
C LYS A 47 29.04 35.27 -12.65
N ALA A 48 29.74 34.58 -13.54
CA ALA A 48 30.62 33.44 -13.32
C ALA A 48 32.08 33.87 -13.10
N ALA A 49 32.87 33.00 -12.46
CA ALA A 49 34.34 32.78 -12.58
C ALA A 49 34.81 32.01 -11.32
N SER A 50 35.20 30.74 -11.39
CA SER A 50 36.49 30.15 -11.81
C SER A 50 37.43 29.82 -10.64
N SER A 51 37.91 28.57 -10.64
CA SER A 51 39.19 28.04 -10.13
C SER A 51 39.61 28.28 -8.68
N SER A 52 39.80 27.19 -7.92
CA SER A 52 41.13 26.66 -7.54
C SER A 52 41.03 25.74 -6.31
N SER A 53 41.63 24.55 -6.41
CA SER A 53 42.10 23.75 -5.27
C SER A 53 43.50 24.25 -4.88
N PRO A 54 43.97 24.08 -3.62
CA PRO A 54 44.67 22.81 -3.31
C PRO A 54 44.68 22.34 -1.82
N ARG A 55 45.08 21.07 -1.66
CA ARG A 55 45.89 20.43 -0.59
C ARG A 55 45.31 20.12 0.80
N PHE A 56 45.23 18.80 1.04
CA PHE A 56 45.80 18.01 2.15
C PHE A 56 46.24 18.74 3.44
N SER A 57 45.69 18.28 4.57
CA SER A 57 46.48 18.09 5.78
C SER A 57 46.00 16.87 6.56
N THR A 58 46.94 15.97 6.81
CA THR A 58 46.86 14.77 7.63
C THR A 58 47.11 15.19 9.08
N LEU A 59 46.30 14.74 10.05
CA LEU A 59 46.73 14.72 11.45
C LEU A 59 46.31 13.42 12.12
N THR A 60 47.33 12.65 12.48
CA THR A 60 47.30 11.41 13.24
C THR A 60 47.44 11.66 14.75
N LEU A 61 46.85 10.72 15.51
CA LEU A 61 47.21 10.26 16.86
C LEU A 61 46.94 11.17 18.08
N ARG A 62 46.16 10.66 19.05
CA ARG A 62 46.70 9.95 20.23
C ARG A 62 45.60 9.29 21.08
N VAL A 63 46.01 8.21 21.74
CA VAL A 63 45.24 7.24 22.54
C VAL A 63 45.58 7.38 24.02
N ALA A 64 44.61 7.02 24.88
CA ALA A 64 44.66 6.52 26.27
C ALA A 64 44.88 7.51 27.46
N PRO A 65 44.57 7.12 28.73
CA PRO A 65 43.68 6.06 29.25
C PRO A 65 42.75 6.49 30.42
N LEU A 66 41.92 5.54 30.87
CA LEU A 66 41.15 5.46 32.14
C LEU A 66 42.01 5.67 33.41
N PRO A 67 41.35 5.88 34.58
CA PRO A 67 41.40 4.80 35.57
C PRO A 67 40.08 4.50 36.31
N CYS A 68 40.11 3.29 36.87
CA CYS A 68 39.17 2.58 37.73
C CYS A 68 39.20 3.09 39.19
N VAL A 69 38.07 3.06 39.91
CA VAL A 69 38.03 2.92 41.38
C VAL A 69 36.84 2.05 41.80
N ILE A 70 37.12 1.18 42.77
CA ILE A 70 36.29 0.14 43.40
C ILE A 70 35.81 0.63 44.80
N ASP A 71 34.64 0.16 45.23
CA ASP A 71 34.37 -0.49 46.53
C ASP A 71 33.30 0.07 47.51
N ARG A 72 32.60 -0.93 48.11
CA ARG A 72 32.05 -1.09 49.48
C ARG A 72 30.71 -0.50 49.97
N GLN A 73 29.79 -1.46 50.17
CA GLN A 73 29.18 -1.97 51.42
C GLN A 73 28.35 -1.08 52.40
N ILE A 74 27.12 -1.60 52.65
CA ILE A 74 26.47 -1.92 53.95
C ILE A 74 26.18 -0.79 54.97
N SER A 75 24.90 -0.63 55.35
CA SER A 75 24.47 -0.73 56.76
C SER A 75 22.94 -0.73 56.92
N SER A 76 22.47 -1.73 57.64
CA SER A 76 21.17 -1.86 58.30
C SER A 76 20.91 -0.78 59.36
N ARG A 77 19.62 -0.52 59.68
CA ARG A 77 19.15 -0.28 61.06
C ARG A 77 17.69 -0.69 61.23
N ARG A 78 17.44 -1.53 62.24
CA ARG A 78 16.14 -1.88 62.81
C ARG A 78 15.80 -0.89 63.92
N HIS A 79 14.51 -0.63 64.16
CA HIS A 79 14.02 -0.32 65.50
C HIS A 79 12.67 -1.00 65.79
N CYS A 80 12.63 -1.60 66.97
CA CYS A 80 11.55 -2.26 67.70
C CYS A 80 10.48 -1.25 68.18
N THR A 81 9.19 -1.51 67.96
CA THR A 81 8.19 -2.19 68.85
C THR A 81 7.57 -1.28 69.91
N VAL A 82 6.24 -1.12 69.88
CA VAL A 82 5.36 -1.19 71.07
C VAL A 82 4.01 -1.79 70.66
N HIS A 83 3.62 -2.87 71.34
CA HIS A 83 2.29 -3.47 71.31
C HIS A 83 1.38 -2.78 72.32
N THR A 84 0.15 -2.49 71.92
CA THR A 84 -0.99 -2.34 72.84
C THR A 84 -2.17 -3.15 72.31
N SER A 85 -2.60 -4.12 73.10
CA SER A 85 -3.74 -5.00 72.86
C SER A 85 -5.02 -4.37 73.41
N ILE A 86 -6.06 -4.26 72.59
CA ILE A 86 -7.44 -4.08 73.06
C ILE A 86 -8.30 -5.13 72.35
N SER A 87 -8.95 -5.96 73.16
CA SER A 87 -9.92 -6.97 72.75
C SER A 87 -11.29 -6.33 72.57
N THR A 88 -11.85 -6.41 71.37
CA THR A 88 -13.28 -6.17 71.12
C THR A 88 -13.81 -7.22 70.13
N THR A 89 -14.99 -7.74 70.46
CA THR A 89 -15.75 -8.80 69.79
C THR A 89 -16.21 -8.40 68.37
N PRO A 90 -16.44 -9.35 67.45
CA PRO A 90 -16.63 -9.03 66.04
C PRO A 90 -18.07 -8.58 65.76
N PHE A 91 -18.22 -7.35 65.27
CA PHE A 91 -19.42 -6.90 64.57
C PHE A 91 -19.33 -7.35 63.11
N ALA A 92 -20.28 -8.18 62.67
CA ALA A 92 -20.38 -8.65 61.29
C ALA A 92 -20.57 -7.47 60.33
N THR A 93 -19.50 -7.05 59.67
CA THR A 93 -19.55 -6.11 58.56
C THR A 93 -19.77 -6.92 57.28
N ARG A 94 -20.92 -6.72 56.62
CA ARG A 94 -21.13 -7.24 55.26
C ARG A 94 -20.10 -6.59 54.33
N HIS A 95 -19.05 -7.32 54.00
CA HIS A 95 -18.23 -7.01 52.84
C HIS A 95 -19.08 -7.19 51.58
N ILE A 96 -19.56 -6.08 51.02
CA ILE A 96 -19.90 -6.06 49.60
C ILE A 96 -18.57 -6.16 48.86
N GLN A 97 -18.21 -7.39 48.47
CA GLN A 97 -17.20 -7.59 47.44
C GLN A 97 -17.71 -6.88 46.19
N HIS A 98 -17.17 -5.70 45.89
CA HIS A 98 -17.19 -5.21 44.51
C HIS A 98 -16.41 -6.25 43.69
N ARG A 99 -17.15 -7.18 43.07
CA ARG A 99 -16.62 -7.95 41.94
C ARG A 99 -16.12 -6.90 40.94
N HIS A 100 -14.81 -6.72 40.88
CA HIS A 100 -14.19 -6.27 39.64
C HIS A 100 -14.54 -7.33 38.61
N LEU A 101 -15.62 -7.08 37.87
CA LEU A 101 -15.82 -7.65 36.56
C LEU A 101 -14.55 -7.28 35.80
N ALA A 102 -13.65 -8.25 35.66
CA ALA A 102 -12.61 -8.21 34.67
C ALA A 102 -13.34 -7.98 33.34
N THR A 103 -13.29 -6.74 32.86
CA THR A 103 -13.65 -6.41 31.50
C THR A 103 -12.65 -7.16 30.64
N THR A 104 -13.08 -8.33 30.14
CA THR A 104 -12.43 -8.99 29.01
C THR A 104 -12.18 -7.89 27.98
N PRO A 105 -10.94 -7.70 27.49
CA PRO A 105 -10.70 -6.73 26.45
C PRO A 105 -11.63 -7.09 25.31
N GLN A 106 -12.62 -6.24 25.02
CA GLN A 106 -13.36 -6.39 23.78
C GLN A 106 -12.30 -6.30 22.69
N LYS A 107 -12.10 -7.40 21.95
CA LYS A 107 -11.36 -7.37 20.69
C LYS A 107 -12.03 -6.27 19.86
N GLN A 108 -11.42 -5.10 19.79
CA GLN A 108 -11.83 -4.08 18.83
C GLN A 108 -11.61 -4.74 17.47
N HIS A 109 -12.72 -5.14 16.82
CA HIS A 109 -12.65 -5.63 15.45
C HIS A 109 -12.22 -4.46 14.57
N THR A 110 -10.95 -4.46 14.20
CA THR A 110 -10.35 -3.40 13.39
C THR A 110 -10.74 -3.58 11.92
N MET A 111 -10.53 -2.56 11.10
CA MET A 111 -10.84 -2.65 9.67
C MET A 111 -9.96 -3.69 8.98
N SER A 112 -8.69 -3.83 9.39
CA SER A 112 -7.77 -4.83 8.84
C SER A 112 -8.19 -6.27 9.13
N ASP A 113 -8.79 -6.55 10.30
CA ASP A 113 -9.26 -7.90 10.66
C ASP A 113 -10.30 -8.48 9.69
N LYS A 114 -11.04 -7.63 8.96
CA LYS A 114 -12.04 -8.06 7.97
C LYS A 114 -11.44 -8.33 6.59
N LEU A 115 -10.24 -7.85 6.34
CA LEU A 115 -9.57 -7.88 5.04
C LEU A 115 -8.52 -8.98 4.96
N ILE A 116 -8.04 -9.46 6.11
CA ILE A 116 -6.94 -10.41 6.21
C ILE A 116 -7.52 -11.78 6.57
N PRO A 117 -7.17 -12.85 5.84
CA PRO A 117 -7.52 -14.21 6.23
C PRO A 117 -7.05 -14.54 7.65
N SER A 118 -7.82 -15.35 8.39
CA SER A 118 -7.46 -15.75 9.75
C SER A 118 -6.12 -16.47 9.83
N ASN A 119 -5.81 -17.30 8.82
CA ASN A 119 -4.49 -17.90 8.64
C ASN A 119 -3.97 -17.63 7.21
N PRO A 120 -3.20 -16.56 7.00
CA PRO A 120 -2.70 -16.21 5.67
C PRO A 120 -1.79 -17.29 5.06
N ALA A 121 -1.05 -18.05 5.87
CA ALA A 121 -0.14 -19.09 5.38
C ALA A 121 -0.86 -20.26 4.69
N ASP A 122 -2.07 -20.59 5.15
CA ASP A 122 -2.85 -21.71 4.61
C ASP A 122 -3.37 -21.43 3.19
N VAL A 123 -3.60 -20.15 2.88
CA VAL A 123 -4.26 -19.70 1.64
C VAL A 123 -3.34 -18.97 0.68
N MET A 124 -2.13 -18.59 1.09
CA MET A 124 -1.18 -17.90 0.23
C MET A 124 -0.64 -18.81 -0.85
N VAL A 125 -0.62 -18.34 -2.09
CA VAL A 125 0.05 -18.99 -3.22
C VAL A 125 1.32 -18.21 -3.54
N ILE A 126 2.45 -18.89 -3.51
CA ILE A 126 3.76 -18.32 -3.85
C ILE A 126 4.18 -18.87 -5.19
N ARG A 127 4.43 -18.01 -6.17
CA ARG A 127 4.78 -18.42 -7.53
C ARG A 127 5.87 -17.53 -8.13
N HIS A 128 6.82 -18.14 -8.81
CA HIS A 128 7.71 -17.44 -9.74
C HIS A 128 6.94 -17.17 -11.04
N VAL A 129 6.73 -15.89 -11.37
CA VAL A 129 6.29 -15.48 -12.71
C VAL A 129 7.47 -15.54 -13.67
N THR A 130 8.64 -15.13 -13.17
CA THR A 130 9.93 -15.25 -13.83
C THR A 130 10.98 -15.68 -12.78
N PRO A 131 12.23 -15.98 -13.16
CA PRO A 131 13.27 -16.28 -12.19
C PRO A 131 13.49 -15.17 -11.14
N ASN A 132 13.28 -13.90 -11.49
CA ASN A 132 13.50 -12.75 -10.61
C ASN A 132 12.23 -12.17 -10.01
N VAL A 133 11.04 -12.55 -10.49
CA VAL A 133 9.76 -11.98 -10.06
C VAL A 133 8.87 -13.05 -9.43
N VAL A 134 8.54 -12.85 -8.16
CA VAL A 134 7.71 -13.75 -7.36
C VAL A 134 6.45 -13.04 -6.90
N THR A 135 5.32 -13.72 -6.96
CA THR A 135 4.04 -13.21 -6.45
C THR A 135 3.61 -13.96 -5.20
N PHE A 136 3.03 -13.22 -4.25
CA PHE A 136 2.36 -13.71 -3.07
C PHE A 136 0.86 -13.43 -3.21
N SER A 137 0.12 -14.41 -3.72
CA SER A 137 -1.31 -14.29 -4.02
C SER A 137 -2.14 -14.75 -2.83
N VAL A 138 -3.14 -13.96 -2.45
CA VAL A 138 -4.00 -14.22 -1.30
C VAL A 138 -5.47 -13.95 -1.64
N PRO A 139 -6.43 -14.64 -1.01
CA PRO A 139 -7.83 -14.32 -1.20
C PRO A 139 -8.17 -12.98 -0.54
N PHE A 140 -8.93 -12.14 -1.24
CA PHE A 140 -9.38 -10.86 -0.71
C PHE A 140 -10.73 -10.48 -1.32
N SER A 141 -11.64 -10.03 -0.45
CA SER A 141 -13.00 -9.68 -0.82
C SER A 141 -13.29 -8.21 -0.52
N ARG A 142 -13.59 -7.43 -1.56
CA ARG A 142 -14.03 -6.04 -1.39
C ARG A 142 -15.49 -6.02 -0.94
N PHE A 143 -15.77 -5.25 0.11
CA PHE A 143 -17.08 -5.18 0.79
C PHE A 143 -17.60 -6.54 1.30
N GLY A 144 -16.72 -7.53 1.47
CA GLY A 144 -17.07 -8.87 1.93
C GLY A 144 -17.74 -9.78 0.87
N THR A 145 -18.08 -9.26 -0.31
CA THR A 145 -18.80 -10.04 -1.35
C THR A 145 -18.08 -10.10 -2.70
N MET A 146 -17.29 -9.09 -3.07
CA MET A 146 -16.60 -9.05 -4.37
C MET A 146 -15.21 -9.68 -4.25
N LYS A 147 -15.10 -10.94 -4.67
CA LYS A 147 -13.89 -11.76 -4.59
C LYS A 147 -12.90 -11.39 -5.70
N ILE A 148 -12.10 -10.37 -5.43
CA ILE A 148 -11.15 -9.80 -6.41
C ILE A 148 -9.71 -10.25 -6.19
N GLY A 149 -9.44 -10.95 -5.08
CA GLY A 149 -8.10 -11.40 -4.71
C GLY A 149 -7.20 -10.26 -4.25
N GLY A 150 -6.02 -10.56 -3.71
CA GLY A 150 -4.97 -9.58 -3.44
C GLY A 150 -3.61 -10.18 -3.75
N ARG A 151 -2.63 -9.35 -4.11
CA ARG A 151 -1.30 -9.84 -4.50
C ARG A 151 -0.23 -8.84 -4.11
N GLY A 152 0.82 -9.35 -3.47
CA GLY A 152 2.10 -8.66 -3.34
C GLY A 152 3.12 -9.25 -4.30
N THR A 153 4.07 -8.44 -4.75
CA THR A 153 5.09 -8.87 -5.71
C THR A 153 6.47 -8.57 -5.16
N LEU A 154 7.35 -9.57 -5.18
CA LEU A 154 8.76 -9.48 -4.79
C LEU A 154 9.62 -9.59 -6.04
N VAL A 155 10.51 -8.63 -6.23
CA VAL A 155 11.42 -8.59 -7.37
C VAL A 155 12.85 -8.59 -6.86
N LYS A 156 13.66 -9.49 -7.42
CA LYS A 156 15.10 -9.46 -7.30
C LYS A 156 15.69 -8.53 -8.36
N MET A 157 16.28 -7.43 -7.90
CA MET A 157 16.92 -6.43 -8.74
C MET A 157 18.29 -6.91 -9.23
N THR A 158 18.83 -6.27 -10.26
CA THR A 158 20.17 -6.54 -10.81
C THR A 158 21.30 -6.25 -9.83
N SER A 159 21.05 -5.43 -8.78
CA SER A 159 21.99 -5.26 -7.67
C SER A 159 22.10 -6.51 -6.79
N GLY A 160 21.15 -7.43 -6.86
CA GLY A 160 20.99 -8.56 -5.94
C GLY A 160 20.02 -8.28 -4.78
N ASP A 161 19.70 -7.00 -4.53
CA ASP A 161 18.73 -6.59 -3.52
C ASP A 161 17.29 -6.82 -4.01
N LEU A 162 16.35 -6.81 -3.07
CA LEU A 162 14.94 -7.07 -3.32
C LEU A 162 14.09 -5.80 -3.16
N ALA A 163 13.10 -5.66 -4.03
CA ALA A 163 12.01 -4.70 -3.90
C ALA A 163 10.70 -5.45 -3.76
N VAL A 164 9.87 -5.07 -2.78
CA VAL A 164 8.51 -5.60 -2.62
C VAL A 164 7.47 -4.53 -2.91
N PHE A 165 6.46 -4.89 -3.68
CA PHE A 165 5.39 -4.02 -4.16
C PHE A 165 4.06 -4.48 -3.58
N SER A 166 3.31 -3.55 -2.96
CA SER A 166 2.02 -3.79 -2.32
C SER A 166 2.01 -5.07 -1.46
N PRO A 167 2.94 -5.19 -0.48
CA PRO A 167 3.15 -6.44 0.24
C PRO A 167 1.87 -6.96 0.91
N VAL A 168 1.77 -8.29 1.01
CA VAL A 168 0.74 -9.01 1.78
C VAL A 168 1.30 -9.45 3.14
N ALA A 169 0.56 -10.27 3.90
CA ALA A 169 1.04 -10.81 5.19
C ALA A 169 2.43 -11.45 5.05
N LEU A 170 3.34 -11.18 5.99
CA LEU A 170 4.70 -11.70 5.97
C LEU A 170 4.76 -13.05 6.69
N THR A 171 4.26 -14.10 6.03
CA THR A 171 4.30 -15.46 6.57
C THR A 171 5.72 -16.04 6.59
N GLU A 172 5.92 -17.17 7.27
CA GLU A 172 7.22 -17.84 7.31
C GLU A 172 7.65 -18.33 5.92
N GLU A 173 6.71 -18.76 5.08
CA GLU A 173 6.97 -19.14 3.69
C GLU A 173 7.36 -17.93 2.84
N ALA A 174 6.74 -16.77 3.05
CA ALA A 174 7.12 -15.53 2.40
C ALA A 174 8.54 -15.08 2.81
N LYS A 175 8.89 -15.19 4.10
CA LYS A 175 10.25 -14.93 4.60
C LYS A 175 11.27 -15.91 4.01
N ALA A 176 10.94 -17.20 3.94
CA ALA A 176 11.80 -18.20 3.34
C ALA A 176 12.07 -17.88 1.86
N LYS A 177 11.06 -17.42 1.12
CA LYS A 177 11.21 -16.99 -0.26
C LYS A 177 12.05 -15.71 -0.42
N VAL A 178 11.92 -14.76 0.51
CA VAL A 178 12.83 -13.61 0.59
C VAL A 178 14.28 -14.06 0.81
N ALA A 179 14.51 -14.97 1.75
CA ALA A 179 15.85 -15.51 2.03
C ALA A 179 16.43 -16.25 0.81
N GLU A 180 15.63 -17.06 0.11
CA GLU A 180 16.01 -17.77 -1.10
C GLU A 180 16.48 -16.83 -2.23
N LEU A 181 15.84 -15.66 -2.38
CA LEU A 181 16.19 -14.70 -3.41
C LEU A 181 17.39 -13.81 -3.07
N GLY A 182 17.85 -13.80 -1.82
CA GLY A 182 19.02 -13.02 -1.37
C GLY A 182 18.86 -12.35 -0.01
N GLY A 183 17.64 -12.33 0.54
CA GLY A 183 17.35 -11.91 1.92
C GLY A 183 17.31 -10.39 2.18
N ASN A 184 17.97 -9.57 1.35
CA ASN A 184 18.02 -8.13 1.56
C ASN A 184 16.88 -7.39 0.85
N VAL A 185 15.81 -7.03 1.58
CA VAL A 185 14.75 -6.14 1.07
C VAL A 185 15.19 -4.69 1.23
N ALA A 186 15.54 -4.04 0.11
CA ALA A 186 15.99 -2.65 0.07
C ALA A 186 14.83 -1.66 -0.11
N TYR A 187 13.73 -2.10 -0.74
CA TYR A 187 12.59 -1.24 -1.06
C TYR A 187 11.26 -1.90 -0.70
N ILE A 188 10.38 -1.15 -0.04
CA ILE A 188 9.00 -1.54 0.22
C ILE A 188 8.11 -0.43 -0.36
N VAL A 189 7.36 -0.76 -1.41
CA VAL A 189 6.60 0.20 -2.20
C VAL A 189 5.11 -0.05 -2.02
N ALA A 190 4.40 0.95 -1.51
CA ALA A 190 2.95 0.99 -1.58
C ALA A 190 2.58 1.58 -2.93
N LEU A 191 2.04 0.77 -3.84
CA LEU A 191 1.75 1.25 -5.19
C LEU A 191 0.64 2.32 -5.16
N ASP A 192 -0.35 2.18 -4.28
CA ASP A 192 -1.44 3.15 -4.18
C ASP A 192 -1.90 3.43 -2.73
N PHE A 193 -3.04 4.12 -2.61
CA PHE A 193 -3.69 4.47 -1.35
C PHE A 193 -4.34 3.33 -0.57
N GLU A 194 -4.61 2.18 -1.19
CA GLU A 194 -5.37 1.08 -0.60
C GLU A 194 -4.45 -0.08 -0.19
N HIS A 195 -3.29 -0.22 -0.83
CA HIS A 195 -2.37 -1.34 -0.69
C HIS A 195 -1.21 -1.08 0.28
N HIS A 196 -1.55 -0.72 1.53
CA HIS A 196 -0.56 -0.29 2.53
C HIS A 196 -0.64 -1.01 3.89
N ILE A 197 -1.57 -1.95 4.07
CA ILE A 197 -1.84 -2.53 5.40
C ILE A 197 -0.61 -3.24 5.99
N PHE A 198 0.23 -3.85 5.15
CA PHE A 198 1.36 -4.66 5.61
C PHE A 198 2.73 -3.94 5.62
N LEU A 199 2.79 -2.65 5.27
CA LEU A 199 4.07 -1.92 5.21
C LEU A 199 4.82 -1.95 6.54
N SER A 200 4.12 -1.77 7.66
CA SER A 200 4.71 -1.77 9.01
C SER A 200 5.30 -3.13 9.39
N GLU A 201 4.60 -4.20 9.03
CA GLU A 201 5.04 -5.57 9.29
C GLU A 201 6.31 -5.90 8.52
N TRP A 202 6.37 -5.52 7.24
CA TRP A 202 7.55 -5.71 6.40
C TRP A 202 8.72 -4.82 6.83
N LEU A 203 8.49 -3.53 7.12
CA LEU A 203 9.55 -2.62 7.56
C LEU A 203 10.13 -3.06 8.91
N LYS A 204 9.32 -3.61 9.82
CA LYS A 204 9.82 -4.19 11.07
C LYS A 204 10.77 -5.37 10.85
N ALA A 205 10.51 -6.21 9.85
CA ALA A 205 11.36 -7.34 9.50
C ALA A 205 12.62 -6.91 8.71
N TYR A 206 12.51 -5.85 7.90
CA TYR A 206 13.58 -5.33 7.06
C TYR A 206 13.79 -3.83 7.34
N PRO A 207 14.37 -3.47 8.50
CA PRO A 207 14.39 -2.08 9.00
C PRO A 207 15.24 -1.11 8.18
N THR A 208 16.11 -1.61 7.31
CA THR A 208 16.92 -0.80 6.39
C THR A 208 16.19 -0.49 5.09
N ALA A 209 15.03 -1.10 4.85
CA ALA A 209 14.26 -0.89 3.63
C ALA A 209 13.74 0.55 3.54
N LYS A 210 13.78 1.12 2.34
CA LYS A 210 13.19 2.43 2.05
C LYS A 210 11.70 2.26 1.74
N LEU A 211 10.85 2.96 2.50
CA LEU A 211 9.43 3.04 2.22
C LEU A 211 9.14 4.05 1.10
N VAL A 212 8.37 3.63 0.10
CA VAL A 212 7.97 4.44 -1.06
C VAL A 212 6.46 4.42 -1.20
N GLY A 213 5.84 5.55 -1.55
CA GLY A 213 4.41 5.60 -1.80
C GLY A 213 3.91 6.94 -2.34
N PRO A 214 2.59 7.07 -2.57
CA PRO A 214 1.99 8.27 -3.13
C PRO A 214 1.71 9.35 -2.07
N GLU A 215 1.62 10.60 -2.49
CA GLU A 215 1.29 11.75 -1.64
C GLU A 215 -0.04 11.57 -0.91
N GLY A 216 -0.11 11.90 0.38
CA GLY A 216 -1.31 11.75 1.21
C GLY A 216 -1.45 10.39 1.90
N LEU A 217 -0.71 9.36 1.46
CA LEU A 217 -0.67 8.07 2.15
C LEU A 217 -0.01 8.17 3.54
N PRO A 218 1.13 8.87 3.72
CA PRO A 218 1.72 9.06 5.06
C PRO A 218 0.73 9.69 6.06
N GLU A 219 -0.01 10.71 5.62
CA GLU A 219 -1.01 11.41 6.42
C GLU A 219 -2.24 10.54 6.71
N LYS A 220 -2.66 9.69 5.77
CA LYS A 220 -3.73 8.70 5.97
C LYS A 220 -3.31 7.73 7.07
N ARG A 221 -2.11 7.14 6.96
CA ARG A 221 -1.57 6.18 7.92
C ARG A 221 -1.44 6.77 9.32
N ALA A 222 -0.91 7.99 9.45
CA ALA A 222 -0.77 8.66 10.74
C ALA A 222 -2.10 8.94 11.47
N LYS A 223 -3.23 8.95 10.75
CA LYS A 223 -4.58 9.16 11.31
C LYS A 223 -5.32 7.86 11.60
N GLN A 224 -4.81 6.72 11.15
CA GLN A 224 -5.48 5.43 11.34
C GLN A 224 -5.13 4.86 12.71
N ASN A 225 -6.15 4.40 13.41
CA ASN A 225 -5.99 3.67 14.66
C ASN A 225 -6.23 2.18 14.38
N ASP A 226 -5.23 1.53 13.77
CA ASP A 226 -5.24 0.10 13.44
C ASP A 226 -3.87 -0.49 13.83
N PRO A 227 -3.81 -1.60 14.58
CA PRO A 227 -2.56 -2.16 15.09
C PRO A 227 -1.60 -2.63 13.98
N LYS A 228 -2.08 -2.83 12.74
CA LYS A 228 -1.22 -3.16 11.60
C LYS A 228 -0.65 -1.94 10.88
N ILE A 229 -1.17 -0.74 11.14
CA ILE A 229 -0.80 0.48 10.43
C ILE A 229 -0.06 1.42 11.38
N GLY A 230 1.25 1.53 11.19
CA GLY A 230 2.10 2.52 11.83
C GLY A 230 2.22 3.82 11.04
N SER A 231 3.00 4.75 11.61
CA SER A 231 3.28 6.09 11.08
C SER A 231 4.74 6.24 10.65
N GLU A 232 5.32 5.18 10.08
CA GLU A 232 6.72 5.15 9.67
C GLU A 232 7.01 6.17 8.56
N PRO A 233 8.19 6.80 8.56
CA PRO A 233 8.55 7.78 7.55
C PRO A 233 8.74 7.13 6.18
N PHE A 234 8.27 7.81 5.14
CA PHE A 234 8.49 7.42 3.75
C PHE A 234 9.78 8.07 3.26
N ALA A 235 10.69 7.25 2.72
CA ALA A 235 11.93 7.72 2.11
C ALA A 235 11.65 8.48 0.80
N THR A 236 10.65 8.03 0.04
CA THR A 236 10.19 8.70 -1.18
C THR A 236 8.67 8.82 -1.20
N VAL A 237 8.18 10.02 -1.50
CA VAL A 237 6.76 10.29 -1.70
C VAL A 237 6.56 10.88 -3.09
N PHE A 238 5.76 10.23 -3.92
CA PHE A 238 5.41 10.76 -5.24
C PHE A 238 4.32 11.82 -5.12
N THR A 239 4.61 13.02 -5.62
CA THR A 239 3.66 14.13 -5.66
C THR A 239 3.36 14.53 -7.11
N LYS A 240 2.17 15.07 -7.35
CA LYS A 240 1.75 15.47 -8.71
C LYS A 240 2.74 16.46 -9.37
N ASP A 241 3.26 17.42 -8.61
CA ASP A 241 4.17 18.46 -9.10
C ASP A 241 5.59 17.95 -9.42
N LYS A 242 5.99 16.81 -8.85
CA LYS A 242 7.35 16.25 -9.01
C LYS A 242 7.37 14.90 -9.70
N LYS A 243 6.23 14.38 -10.19
CA LYS A 243 6.15 13.00 -10.69
C LYS A 243 7.15 12.65 -11.79
N SER A 244 7.57 13.61 -12.62
CA SER A 244 8.57 13.41 -13.67
C SER A 244 10.03 13.46 -13.20
N THR A 245 10.29 14.08 -12.05
CA THR A 245 11.63 14.33 -11.51
C THR A 245 11.95 13.51 -10.26
N THR A 246 10.95 12.95 -9.58
CA THR A 246 11.15 12.06 -8.44
C THR A 246 11.97 10.83 -8.82
N ARG A 247 12.94 10.50 -7.96
CA ARG A 247 13.88 9.38 -8.08
C ARG A 247 13.85 8.59 -6.78
N ILE A 248 13.84 7.26 -6.86
CA ILE A 248 13.74 6.38 -5.67
C ILE A 248 15.14 6.03 -5.16
N GLY A 249 16.07 5.78 -6.07
CA GLY A 249 17.48 5.49 -5.79
C GLY A 249 18.18 4.93 -7.02
N ASP A 250 19.48 5.19 -7.18
CA ASP A 250 20.22 4.85 -8.40
C ASP A 250 20.14 3.36 -8.78
N ASP A 251 20.09 2.47 -7.79
CA ASP A 251 19.95 1.03 -7.98
C ASP A 251 18.54 0.62 -8.40
N PHE A 252 17.50 1.22 -7.82
CA PHE A 252 16.11 1.02 -8.23
C PHE A 252 15.86 1.60 -9.62
N ASP A 253 16.27 2.85 -9.84
CA ASP A 253 16.06 3.60 -11.07
C ASP A 253 16.83 2.97 -12.26
N ARG A 254 17.87 2.17 -11.99
CA ARG A 254 18.58 1.36 -13.00
C ARG A 254 17.74 0.20 -13.55
N ASP A 255 16.80 -0.33 -12.79
CA ASP A 255 16.02 -1.51 -13.19
C ASP A 255 14.57 -1.21 -13.54
N PHE A 256 13.99 -0.16 -12.97
CA PHE A 256 12.56 0.13 -13.12
C PHE A 256 12.28 1.38 -13.95
N ASP A 257 11.34 1.27 -14.90
CA ASP A 257 10.53 2.43 -15.28
C ASP A 257 9.40 2.57 -14.26
N TYR A 258 8.96 3.80 -13.99
CA TYR A 258 7.80 4.01 -13.12
C TYR A 258 7.06 5.30 -13.45
N GLU A 259 5.76 5.31 -13.19
CA GLU A 259 4.87 6.44 -13.45
C GLU A 259 3.91 6.59 -12.27
N TYR A 260 3.86 7.80 -11.71
CA TYR A 260 2.84 8.15 -10.72
C TYR A 260 1.61 8.69 -11.43
N VAL A 261 0.58 7.84 -11.52
CA VAL A 261 -0.73 8.11 -12.10
C VAL A 261 -1.58 8.90 -11.09
N ASP A 262 -1.18 10.15 -10.83
CA ASP A 262 -1.87 11.07 -9.90
C ASP A 262 -3.35 11.29 -10.24
N GLY A 263 -3.73 11.11 -11.51
CA GLY A 263 -5.11 11.21 -11.97
C GLY A 263 -5.98 9.99 -11.67
N HIS A 264 -5.40 8.88 -11.20
CA HIS A 264 -6.12 7.67 -10.80
C HIS A 264 -6.81 7.87 -9.44
N ALA A 265 -7.97 7.26 -9.24
CA ALA A 265 -8.78 7.40 -8.03
C ALA A 265 -8.05 7.04 -6.73
N ASN A 266 -7.11 6.08 -6.82
CA ASN A 266 -6.30 5.63 -5.70
C ASN A 266 -4.87 6.17 -5.73
N LYS A 267 -4.54 7.10 -6.66
CA LYS A 267 -3.19 7.68 -6.84
C LYS A 267 -2.12 6.59 -6.98
N GLU A 268 -2.11 5.97 -8.16
CA GLU A 268 -1.35 4.75 -8.40
C GLU A 268 0.09 5.04 -8.85
N ILE A 269 1.04 4.21 -8.44
CA ILE A 269 2.41 4.13 -8.92
C ILE A 269 2.54 2.83 -9.70
N VAL A 270 2.70 2.91 -11.01
CA VAL A 270 2.95 1.73 -11.84
C VAL A 270 4.45 1.59 -12.06
N VAL A 271 4.97 0.36 -11.99
CA VAL A 271 6.38 0.08 -12.28
C VAL A 271 6.53 -0.94 -13.39
N ASN A 272 7.58 -0.84 -14.20
CA ASN A 272 8.00 -1.85 -15.16
C ASN A 272 9.39 -2.32 -14.79
N PHE A 273 9.53 -3.58 -14.38
CA PHE A 273 10.83 -4.19 -14.18
C PHE A 273 11.42 -4.53 -15.55
N ARG A 274 12.36 -3.69 -16.01
CA ARG A 274 12.94 -3.78 -17.36
C ARG A 274 13.64 -5.12 -17.64
N PRO A 275 14.46 -5.69 -16.73
CA PRO A 275 15.18 -6.94 -17.00
C PRO A 275 14.27 -8.08 -17.45
N ASP A 276 13.09 -8.21 -16.83
CA ASP A 276 12.14 -9.28 -17.13
C ASP A 276 10.88 -8.78 -17.86
N ARG A 277 10.90 -7.52 -18.35
CA ARG A 277 9.81 -6.91 -19.14
C ARG A 277 8.43 -7.11 -18.47
N THR A 278 8.36 -6.83 -17.18
CA THR A 278 7.20 -7.15 -16.35
C THR A 278 6.62 -5.89 -15.70
N LEU A 279 5.40 -5.53 -16.11
CA LEU A 279 4.62 -4.44 -15.53
C LEU A 279 4.00 -4.92 -14.21
N ILE A 280 4.10 -4.11 -13.17
CA ILE A 280 3.52 -4.38 -11.84
C ILE A 280 2.70 -3.15 -11.45
N GLU A 281 1.46 -3.39 -11.07
CA GLU A 281 0.50 -2.37 -10.67
C GLU A 281 -0.47 -2.91 -9.62
N ALA A 282 -1.14 -2.01 -8.92
CA ALA A 282 -2.16 -2.29 -7.93
C ALA A 282 -3.57 -2.31 -8.56
N ASP A 283 -4.19 -1.13 -8.64
CA ASP A 283 -5.61 -0.97 -8.98
C ASP A 283 -5.85 -0.38 -10.38
N LEU A 284 -4.80 -0.19 -11.18
CA LEU A 284 -4.93 0.38 -12.51
C LEU A 284 -5.66 -0.60 -13.44
N PHE A 285 -5.32 -1.88 -13.37
CA PHE A 285 -5.81 -2.91 -14.26
C PHE A 285 -6.27 -4.15 -13.49
N PHE A 286 -7.44 -4.66 -13.84
CA PHE A 286 -7.98 -5.87 -13.22
C PHE A 286 -8.01 -6.96 -14.28
N ASN A 287 -7.63 -8.18 -13.92
CA ASN A 287 -7.76 -9.36 -14.80
C ASN A 287 -8.58 -10.45 -14.10
N LEU A 288 -9.83 -10.14 -13.79
CA LEU A 288 -10.70 -11.08 -13.09
C LEU A 288 -11.15 -12.22 -14.03
N PRO A 289 -11.45 -13.43 -13.51
CA PRO A 289 -11.47 -13.85 -12.10
C PRO A 289 -10.11 -13.90 -11.41
N ALA A 290 -10.13 -13.93 -10.08
CA ALA A 290 -8.96 -14.07 -9.22
C ALA A 290 -8.61 -15.56 -8.97
N THR A 291 -8.45 -16.35 -10.03
CA THR A 291 -8.36 -17.82 -9.98
C THR A 291 -7.21 -18.29 -9.10
N GLU A 292 -6.01 -17.74 -9.32
CA GLU A 292 -4.82 -18.14 -8.55
C GLU A 292 -4.95 -17.75 -7.08
N GLN A 293 -5.47 -16.56 -6.81
CA GLN A 293 -5.60 -15.96 -5.48
C GLN A 293 -6.60 -16.69 -4.59
N TYR A 294 -7.53 -17.45 -5.21
CA TYR A 294 -8.49 -18.30 -4.51
C TYR A 294 -8.19 -19.80 -4.64
N SER A 295 -7.10 -20.21 -5.28
CA SER A 295 -6.83 -21.62 -5.59
C SER A 295 -6.65 -22.52 -4.35
N ARG A 296 -6.16 -21.96 -3.23
CA ARG A 296 -6.00 -22.64 -1.94
C ARG A 296 -7.16 -22.46 -0.97
N VAL A 297 -8.21 -21.74 -1.37
CA VAL A 297 -9.43 -21.56 -0.57
C VAL A 297 -10.36 -22.76 -0.78
N PRO A 298 -11.12 -23.24 0.23
CA PRO A 298 -12.15 -24.25 0.04
C PRO A 298 -13.15 -23.89 -1.07
N GLU A 299 -13.62 -24.87 -1.84
CA GLU A 299 -14.40 -24.65 -3.07
C GLU A 299 -15.70 -23.84 -2.84
N ASP A 300 -16.37 -24.09 -1.71
CA ASP A 300 -17.56 -23.36 -1.25
C ASP A 300 -17.29 -21.87 -0.97
N GLN A 301 -16.02 -21.52 -0.76
CA GLN A 301 -15.54 -20.17 -0.47
C GLN A 301 -14.84 -19.51 -1.65
N LYS A 302 -14.78 -20.13 -2.84
CA LYS A 302 -14.15 -19.51 -4.04
C LYS A 302 -15.07 -18.57 -4.82
N GLN A 303 -16.35 -18.88 -4.95
CA GLN A 303 -17.22 -18.17 -5.89
C GLN A 303 -17.72 -16.82 -5.38
N ALA A 304 -17.73 -15.79 -6.23
CA ALA A 304 -18.32 -14.51 -5.91
C ALA A 304 -19.81 -14.67 -5.53
N ASN A 305 -20.22 -14.12 -4.38
CA ASN A 305 -21.57 -14.29 -3.88
C ASN A 305 -22.51 -13.24 -4.49
N GLY A 306 -23.53 -13.71 -5.19
CA GLY A 306 -24.61 -12.86 -5.72
C GLY A 306 -24.38 -12.34 -7.15
N PHE A 307 -25.49 -11.96 -7.78
CA PHE A 307 -25.53 -11.56 -9.19
C PHE A 307 -24.59 -10.38 -9.49
N LEU A 308 -24.58 -9.34 -8.64
CA LEU A 308 -23.76 -8.14 -8.86
C LEU A 308 -22.25 -8.44 -8.86
N ALA A 309 -21.78 -9.29 -7.94
CA ALA A 309 -20.37 -9.64 -7.82
C ALA A 309 -19.89 -10.44 -9.04
N ARG A 310 -20.69 -11.42 -9.51
CA ARG A 310 -20.40 -12.18 -10.75
C ARG A 310 -20.40 -11.30 -12.00
N HIS A 311 -21.27 -10.30 -12.07
CA HIS A 311 -21.26 -9.34 -13.17
C HIS A 311 -20.02 -8.47 -13.10
N PHE A 312 -19.66 -7.93 -11.94
CA PHE A 312 -18.44 -7.13 -11.78
C PHE A 312 -17.19 -7.91 -12.20
N GLU A 313 -17.09 -9.18 -11.80
CA GLU A 313 -16.01 -10.08 -12.20
C GLU A 313 -15.90 -10.22 -13.73
N GLY A 314 -16.99 -10.56 -14.42
CA GLY A 314 -16.98 -10.67 -15.88
C GLY A 314 -16.73 -9.34 -16.60
N LEU A 315 -17.17 -8.24 -16.01
CA LEU A 315 -17.01 -6.89 -16.54
C LEU A 315 -15.58 -6.33 -16.38
N GLN A 316 -14.83 -6.84 -15.40
CA GLN A 316 -13.42 -6.55 -15.17
C GLN A 316 -12.51 -7.69 -15.68
N ASN A 317 -12.99 -8.46 -16.65
CA ASN A 317 -12.22 -9.45 -17.38
C ASN A 317 -11.85 -8.91 -18.77
N PRO A 318 -10.58 -8.53 -19.01
CA PRO A 318 -10.13 -7.94 -20.28
C PRO A 318 -10.13 -8.95 -21.45
N GLN A 319 -10.25 -10.24 -21.13
CA GLN A 319 -10.23 -11.36 -22.07
C GLN A 319 -11.64 -11.82 -22.47
N SER A 320 -12.70 -11.28 -21.86
CA SER A 320 -14.11 -11.63 -22.12
C SER A 320 -14.69 -11.17 -23.49
N GLY A 321 -13.82 -10.76 -24.42
CA GLY A 321 -14.18 -10.31 -25.77
C GLY A 321 -14.66 -8.86 -25.86
N ASN A 322 -15.55 -8.40 -24.98
CA ASN A 322 -16.07 -7.02 -24.96
C ASN A 322 -15.39 -6.15 -23.88
N ASN A 323 -14.24 -5.57 -24.23
CA ASN A 323 -13.48 -4.70 -23.34
C ASN A 323 -14.10 -3.28 -23.14
N LYS A 324 -15.28 -3.01 -23.72
CA LYS A 324 -15.93 -1.67 -23.65
C LYS A 324 -16.31 -1.30 -22.23
N TRP A 325 -16.64 -2.26 -21.37
CA TRP A 325 -16.97 -1.93 -19.99
C TRP A 325 -15.75 -1.51 -19.17
N MET A 326 -14.63 -2.22 -19.26
CA MET A 326 -13.40 -1.79 -18.57
C MET A 326 -12.96 -0.41 -19.06
N LYS A 327 -13.05 -0.14 -20.37
CA LYS A 327 -12.84 1.21 -20.93
C LYS A 327 -13.72 2.26 -20.25
N ARG A 328 -15.02 1.99 -20.08
CA ARG A 328 -15.96 2.88 -19.38
C ARG A 328 -15.63 3.03 -17.90
N PHE A 329 -15.29 1.94 -17.23
CA PHE A 329 -14.95 1.95 -15.82
C PHE A 329 -13.70 2.82 -15.57
N ASN A 330 -12.64 2.58 -16.34
CA ASN A 330 -11.44 3.43 -16.31
C ASN A 330 -11.77 4.90 -16.60
N TRP A 331 -12.51 5.16 -17.67
CA TRP A 331 -12.78 6.52 -18.14
C TRP A 331 -13.66 7.36 -17.22
N PHE A 332 -14.73 6.76 -16.67
CA PHE A 332 -15.75 7.47 -15.91
C PHE A 332 -15.61 7.29 -14.38
N VAL A 333 -14.94 6.23 -13.92
CA VAL A 333 -14.85 5.91 -12.49
C VAL A 333 -13.43 6.13 -11.96
N LEU A 334 -12.41 5.52 -12.58
CA LEU A 334 -11.04 5.55 -12.05
C LEU A 334 -10.27 6.82 -12.42
N ALA A 335 -10.47 7.39 -13.60
CA ALA A 335 -9.80 8.62 -14.02
C ALA A 335 -10.46 9.88 -13.42
N LYS A 336 -9.98 10.32 -12.25
CA LYS A 336 -10.46 11.52 -11.54
C LYS A 336 -9.91 12.81 -12.15
N ASP A 337 -8.66 12.80 -12.59
CA ASP A 337 -8.09 13.80 -13.50
C ASP A 337 -7.73 13.10 -14.81
N ARG A 338 -8.62 13.23 -15.79
CA ARG A 338 -8.52 12.47 -17.04
C ARG A 338 -7.36 12.93 -17.92
N ALA A 339 -7.00 14.21 -17.89
CA ALA A 339 -5.89 14.71 -18.68
C ALA A 339 -4.58 14.10 -18.18
N SER A 340 -4.33 14.19 -16.86
CA SER A 340 -3.14 13.58 -16.25
C SER A 340 -3.13 12.06 -16.38
N PHE A 341 -4.29 11.41 -16.24
CA PHE A 341 -4.43 9.97 -16.45
C PHE A 341 -4.04 9.56 -17.89
N ASN A 342 -4.56 10.27 -18.90
CA ASN A 342 -4.22 9.99 -20.30
C ASN A 342 -2.72 10.13 -20.57
N GLU A 343 -2.08 11.17 -20.02
CA GLU A 343 -0.63 11.37 -20.14
C GLU A 343 0.14 10.19 -19.53
N SER A 344 -0.23 9.77 -18.33
CA SER A 344 0.39 8.66 -17.61
C SER A 344 0.23 7.33 -18.36
N ILE A 345 -0.99 7.03 -18.84
CA ILE A 345 -1.25 5.85 -19.66
C ILE A 345 -0.43 5.85 -20.95
N ARG A 346 -0.29 7.00 -21.62
CA ARG A 346 0.56 7.10 -22.82
C ARG A 346 2.04 6.90 -22.50
N ALA A 347 2.50 7.31 -21.32
CA ALA A 347 3.86 7.05 -20.88
C ALA A 347 4.08 5.54 -20.67
N ILE A 348 3.21 4.90 -19.89
CA ILE A 348 3.24 3.45 -19.63
C ILE A 348 3.13 2.65 -20.95
N ALA A 349 2.27 3.10 -21.86
CA ALA A 349 2.10 2.47 -23.18
C ALA A 349 3.37 2.48 -24.04
N LYS A 350 4.39 3.29 -23.73
CA LYS A 350 5.68 3.29 -24.44
C LYS A 350 6.71 2.30 -23.87
N TRP A 351 6.56 1.86 -22.62
CA TRP A 351 7.51 0.92 -22.00
C TRP A 351 7.49 -0.44 -22.66
N ASP A 352 8.59 -1.17 -22.57
CA ASP A 352 8.67 -2.53 -23.09
C ASP A 352 8.34 -3.55 -21.99
N PHE A 353 7.13 -4.13 -22.05
CA PHE A 353 6.67 -5.19 -21.15
C PHE A 353 5.89 -6.25 -21.93
N VAL A 354 6.00 -7.50 -21.49
CA VAL A 354 5.24 -8.66 -22.01
C VAL A 354 4.39 -9.33 -20.95
N ASN A 355 4.72 -9.12 -19.67
CA ASN A 355 3.96 -9.59 -18.54
C ASN A 355 3.30 -8.41 -17.81
N LEU A 356 2.16 -8.64 -17.18
CA LEU A 356 1.48 -7.69 -16.29
C LEU A 356 0.97 -8.44 -15.07
N ILE A 357 1.40 -7.99 -13.90
CA ILE A 357 1.03 -8.52 -12.59
C ILE A 357 0.10 -7.50 -11.91
N PRO A 358 -1.22 -7.73 -11.92
CA PRO A 358 -2.17 -6.89 -11.20
C PRO A 358 -2.25 -7.29 -9.72
N CYS A 359 -2.65 -6.37 -8.84
CA CYS A 359 -3.04 -6.77 -7.49
C CYS A 359 -4.30 -7.65 -7.51
N HIS A 360 -5.24 -7.34 -8.39
CA HIS A 360 -6.54 -8.00 -8.49
C HIS A 360 -6.71 -8.79 -9.78
N GLY A 361 -6.77 -10.12 -9.66
CA GLY A 361 -6.94 -11.03 -10.78
C GLY A 361 -5.69 -11.84 -11.12
N ASP A 362 -5.80 -12.58 -12.22
CA ASP A 362 -4.75 -13.46 -12.71
C ASP A 362 -3.64 -12.66 -13.43
N VAL A 363 -2.41 -13.20 -13.42
CA VAL A 363 -1.28 -12.59 -14.14
C VAL A 363 -1.47 -12.77 -15.65
N LEU A 364 -1.12 -11.74 -16.42
CA LEU A 364 -1.01 -11.83 -17.88
C LEU A 364 0.44 -12.09 -18.26
N GLU A 365 0.70 -13.17 -19.00
CA GLU A 365 2.04 -13.59 -19.40
C GLU A 365 2.13 -13.68 -20.93
N GLY A 366 3.15 -13.05 -21.51
CA GLY A 366 3.47 -13.11 -22.95
C GLY A 366 2.71 -12.12 -23.86
N ASN A 367 1.47 -11.73 -23.56
CA ASN A 367 0.68 -10.83 -24.40
C ASN A 367 0.16 -9.57 -23.67
N ALA A 368 0.71 -9.25 -22.49
CA ALA A 368 0.15 -8.21 -21.64
C ALA A 368 0.10 -6.83 -22.31
N LYS A 369 1.04 -6.52 -23.21
CA LYS A 369 1.07 -5.24 -23.92
C LYS A 369 -0.15 -5.01 -24.79
N GLU A 370 -0.56 -6.02 -25.55
CA GLU A 370 -1.72 -5.96 -26.42
C GLU A 370 -2.99 -5.76 -25.58
N VAL A 371 -3.13 -6.55 -24.51
CA VAL A 371 -4.28 -6.47 -23.60
C VAL A 371 -4.34 -5.08 -22.94
N PHE A 372 -3.22 -4.56 -22.46
CA PHE A 372 -3.13 -3.22 -21.87
C PHE A 372 -3.56 -2.13 -22.88
N GLN A 373 -3.00 -2.15 -24.09
CA GLN A 373 -3.34 -1.18 -25.13
C GLN A 373 -4.82 -1.25 -25.50
N LYS A 374 -5.38 -2.45 -25.61
CA LYS A 374 -6.80 -2.66 -25.87
C LYS A 374 -7.67 -2.11 -24.73
N THR A 375 -7.29 -2.34 -23.47
CA THR A 375 -8.06 -1.87 -22.30
C THR A 375 -8.02 -0.35 -22.15
N PHE A 376 -6.88 0.28 -22.46
CA PHE A 376 -6.67 1.71 -22.28
C PHE A 376 -6.74 2.54 -23.57
N GLU A 377 -7.19 1.96 -24.69
CA GLU A 377 -7.32 2.62 -25.99
C GLU A 377 -7.93 4.03 -25.91
N TRP A 378 -9.03 4.20 -25.18
CA TRP A 378 -9.68 5.52 -25.03
C TRP A 378 -8.77 6.56 -24.38
N HIS A 379 -7.99 6.17 -23.38
CA HIS A 379 -7.03 7.04 -22.71
C HIS A 379 -5.81 7.33 -23.59
N ILE A 380 -5.36 6.36 -24.38
CA ILE A 380 -4.28 6.52 -25.37
C ILE A 380 -4.72 7.51 -26.46
N GLU A 381 -5.91 7.32 -27.05
CA GLU A 381 -6.47 8.21 -28.07
C GLU A 381 -6.93 9.56 -27.51
N GLY A 382 -7.21 9.63 -26.20
CA GLY A 382 -7.76 10.81 -25.55
C GLY A 382 -9.25 11.05 -25.82
N LYS A 383 -9.99 10.04 -26.31
CA LYS A 383 -11.43 10.12 -26.64
C LYS A 383 -12.13 8.79 -26.39
N HIS A 384 -13.44 8.82 -26.17
CA HIS A 384 -14.28 7.63 -26.00
C HIS A 384 -15.29 7.47 -27.15
N HIS A 385 -15.73 6.24 -27.40
CA HIS A 385 -16.63 5.88 -28.52
C HIS A 385 -17.99 5.32 -28.07
#